data_AF-A0A3D2TIN8-F1
#
_entry.id   AF-A0A3D2TIN8-F1
#
_cell.length_a   1.000
_cell.length_b   1.000
_cell.length_c   1.000
_cell.angle_alpha   90.00
_cell.angle_beta   90.00
_cell.angle_gamma   90.00
#
_symmetry.space_group_name_H-M   'P 1'
#
loop_
_entity.id
_entity.type
_entity.pdbx_description
1 polymer ?
#
loop_
_entity_poly.entity_id
_entity_poly.type
_entity_poly.pdbx_seq_one_letter_code
_entity_poly.pdbx_strand_id
1 'polypeptide(L)'
;ISLGAQSFRSQKLALLERDHLAEDILEAVWLVREAGMKLSLDLIFATPGETLQEWQDDLTAVLELEPEHISTYGLTFERGTTFWSRLHRGELSTVPEELDREMYLAAIDLMTAARYQHYEISNFGKPSHSSRHNEVYWEGKGYYAAGPGAARYVDGVRSTNHRSTFTYLKRIQVGKSPLAEQEQLNPEQRAREMLVFGLRRIAGVDRQDFSKRSGYTVEDLSEKEIAHFVQHGLLTANDQNVRLTQAGLLVSDSMWPHLL
;
A
#
# COMPACT_ATOMS: atom_id res chain seq x y z
N ILE A 1 8.19 3.34 14.62
CA ILE A 1 6.74 3.55 14.84
C ILE A 1 6.17 4.14 13.57
N SER A 2 5.03 3.64 13.09
CA SER A 2 4.25 4.33 12.04
C SER A 2 3.11 5.06 12.71
N LEU A 3 2.99 6.36 12.42
CA LEU A 3 1.90 7.20 12.90
C LEU A 3 1.00 7.55 11.73
N GLY A 4 -0.29 7.36 11.93
CA GLY A 4 -1.29 7.84 11.00
C GLY A 4 -1.47 9.34 11.14
N ALA A 5 -0.73 10.15 10.37
CA ALA A 5 -0.90 11.60 10.34
C ALA A 5 -2.13 12.01 9.54
N GLN A 6 -2.33 11.38 8.37
CA GLN A 6 -3.31 11.67 7.32
C GLN A 6 -3.15 13.04 6.66
N SER A 7 -3.11 14.11 7.45
CA SER A 7 -2.97 15.50 7.03
C SER A 7 -2.53 16.38 8.20
N PHE A 8 -1.92 17.51 7.92
CA PHE A 8 -1.63 18.57 8.91
C PHE A 8 -2.69 19.69 8.89
N ARG A 9 -3.80 19.48 8.16
CA ARG A 9 -4.90 20.44 8.05
C ARG A 9 -6.12 19.97 8.82
N SER A 10 -6.58 20.79 9.78
CA SER A 10 -7.72 20.44 10.64
C SER A 10 -9.01 20.16 9.86
N GLN A 11 -9.27 20.87 8.75
CA GLN A 11 -10.47 20.62 7.93
C GLN A 11 -10.44 19.23 7.29
N LYS A 12 -9.27 18.80 6.79
CA LYS A 12 -9.09 17.48 6.18
C LYS A 12 -9.15 16.36 7.21
N LEU A 13 -8.55 16.56 8.39
CA LEU A 13 -8.67 15.62 9.52
C LEU A 13 -10.13 15.44 9.95
N ALA A 14 -10.88 16.54 10.10
CA ALA A 14 -12.30 16.49 10.44
C ALA A 14 -13.13 15.80 9.35
N LEU A 15 -12.84 16.07 8.07
CA LEU A 15 -13.48 15.39 6.94
C LEU A 15 -13.26 13.88 7.01
N LEU A 16 -12.02 13.46 7.30
CA LEU A 16 -11.60 12.06 7.48
C LEU A 16 -12.05 11.42 8.80
N GLU A 17 -12.88 12.11 9.58
CA GLU A 17 -13.40 11.64 10.87
C GLU A 17 -12.27 11.22 11.83
N ARG A 18 -11.17 12.00 11.87
CA ARG A 18 -10.04 11.77 12.76
C ARG A 18 -10.25 12.46 14.10
N ASP A 19 -9.94 11.73 15.17
CA ASP A 19 -10.08 12.20 16.56
C ASP A 19 -8.85 12.97 17.07
N HIS A 20 -7.79 13.08 16.26
CA HIS A 20 -6.57 13.84 16.58
C HIS A 20 -6.49 15.15 15.80
N LEU A 21 -5.76 16.10 16.35
CA LEU A 21 -5.45 17.39 15.75
C LEU A 21 -4.06 17.38 15.11
N ALA A 22 -3.77 18.43 14.33
CA ALA A 22 -2.44 18.59 13.74
C ALA A 22 -1.35 18.74 14.82
N GLU A 23 -1.67 19.37 15.95
CA GLU A 23 -0.73 19.54 17.06
C GLU A 23 -0.34 18.19 17.70
N ASP A 24 -1.31 17.27 17.82
CA ASP A 24 -1.09 15.93 18.40
C ASP A 24 -0.08 15.13 17.57
N ILE A 25 -0.06 15.33 16.25
CA ILE A 25 0.91 14.70 15.35
C ILE A 25 2.31 15.19 15.69
N LEU A 26 2.49 16.50 15.91
CA LEU A 26 3.79 17.09 16.25
C LEU A 26 4.29 16.60 17.61
N GLU A 27 3.40 16.53 18.60
CA GLU A 27 3.72 15.97 19.92
C GLU A 27 4.11 14.50 19.83
N ALA A 28 3.34 13.68 19.09
CA ALA A 28 3.65 12.27 18.90
C ALA A 28 5.00 12.07 18.17
N VAL A 29 5.30 12.89 17.17
CA VAL A 29 6.60 12.89 16.48
C VAL A 29 7.74 13.20 17.44
N TRP A 30 7.58 14.23 18.29
CA TRP A 30 8.56 14.56 19.32
C TRP A 30 8.79 13.39 20.28
N LEU A 31 7.72 12.77 20.80
CA LEU A 31 7.80 11.63 21.71
C LEU A 31 8.52 10.41 21.09
N VAL A 32 8.23 10.09 19.83
CA VAL A 32 8.88 8.99 19.11
C VAL A 32 10.39 9.25 18.96
N ARG A 33 10.77 10.51 18.67
CA ARG A 33 12.16 10.93 18.55
C ARG A 33 12.89 10.91 19.89
N GLU A 34 12.28 11.43 20.95
CA GLU A 34 12.84 11.38 22.32
C GLU A 34 13.06 9.94 22.79
N ALA A 35 12.20 9.02 22.37
CA ALA A 35 12.35 7.59 22.63
C ALA A 35 13.44 6.90 21.79
N GLY A 36 14.12 7.62 20.89
CA GLY A 36 15.16 7.08 19.99
C GLY A 36 14.62 6.12 18.95
N MET A 37 13.32 6.20 18.62
CA MET A 37 12.68 5.32 17.65
C MET A 37 12.62 5.95 16.27
N LYS A 38 12.69 5.09 15.25
CA LYS A 38 12.47 5.50 13.85
C LYS A 38 11.00 5.85 13.62
N LEU A 39 10.75 6.85 12.79
CA LEU A 39 9.44 7.41 12.50
C LEU A 39 9.00 7.10 11.06
N SER A 40 7.76 6.66 10.93
CA SER A 40 7.00 6.63 9.67
C SER A 40 5.76 7.48 9.82
N LEU A 41 5.41 8.26 8.80
CA LEU A 41 4.20 9.08 8.76
C LEU A 41 3.33 8.69 7.56
N ASP A 42 2.07 8.36 7.83
CA ASP A 42 1.12 7.90 6.81
C ASP A 42 0.14 9.02 6.47
N LEU A 43 0.12 9.45 5.21
CA LEU A 43 -0.70 10.52 4.66
C LEU A 43 -1.78 9.98 3.72
N ILE A 44 -2.88 10.72 3.60
CA ILE A 44 -3.97 10.42 2.65
C ILE A 44 -4.16 11.63 1.74
N PHE A 45 -4.26 11.44 0.43
CA PHE A 45 -4.58 12.48 -0.54
C PHE A 45 -5.89 12.15 -1.29
N ALA A 46 -6.27 12.99 -2.26
CA ALA A 46 -7.48 12.82 -3.07
C ALA A 46 -8.77 12.81 -2.21
N THR A 47 -8.78 13.56 -1.11
CA THR A 47 -9.96 13.71 -0.25
C THR A 47 -11.00 14.67 -0.87
N PRO A 48 -12.30 14.52 -0.58
CA PRO A 48 -13.35 15.36 -1.17
C PRO A 48 -13.08 16.86 -1.02
N GLY A 49 -12.95 17.55 -2.16
CA GLY A 49 -12.70 19.00 -2.22
C GLY A 49 -11.25 19.43 -2.01
N GLU A 50 -10.32 18.47 -1.83
CA GLU A 50 -8.90 18.75 -1.71
C GLU A 50 -8.32 19.30 -3.03
N THR A 51 -7.51 20.33 -2.91
CA THR A 51 -6.78 20.90 -4.06
C THR A 51 -5.33 20.43 -4.08
N LEU A 52 -4.69 20.52 -5.25
CA LEU A 52 -3.28 20.13 -5.41
C LEU A 52 -2.37 20.92 -4.46
N GLN A 53 -2.64 22.22 -4.27
CA GLN A 53 -1.85 23.06 -3.36
C GLN A 53 -1.95 22.56 -1.92
N GLU A 54 -3.13 22.19 -1.45
CA GLU A 54 -3.31 21.70 -0.08
C GLU A 54 -2.58 20.38 0.15
N TRP A 55 -2.53 19.52 -0.86
CA TRP A 55 -1.74 18.31 -0.81
C TRP A 55 -0.24 18.60 -0.78
N GLN A 56 0.23 19.55 -1.60
CA GLN A 56 1.63 19.99 -1.58
C GLN A 56 2.03 20.63 -0.25
N ASP A 57 1.11 21.32 0.43
CA ASP A 57 1.32 21.85 1.77
C ASP A 57 1.52 20.70 2.78
N ASP A 58 0.68 19.65 2.73
CA ASP A 58 0.82 18.45 3.58
C ASP A 58 2.14 17.71 3.32
N LEU A 59 2.54 17.59 2.05
CA LEU A 59 3.83 17.00 1.65
C LEU A 59 5.02 17.82 2.14
N THR A 60 4.92 19.15 2.11
CA THR A 60 5.97 20.03 2.62
C THR A 60 6.09 19.90 4.13
N ALA A 61 4.96 19.92 4.84
CA ALA A 61 4.92 19.77 6.29
C ALA A 61 5.50 18.43 6.76
N VAL A 62 5.18 17.31 6.10
CA VAL A 62 5.77 16.01 6.48
C VAL A 62 7.29 15.98 6.25
N LEU A 63 7.79 16.65 5.21
CA LEU A 63 9.21 16.70 4.90
C LEU A 63 10.00 17.51 5.94
N GLU A 64 9.42 18.58 6.49
CA GLU A 64 9.99 19.36 7.60
C GLU A 64 10.15 18.52 8.88
N LEU A 65 9.31 17.50 9.06
CA LEU A 65 9.41 16.53 10.16
C LEU A 65 10.43 15.43 9.90
N GLU A 66 11.11 15.43 8.75
CA GLU A 66 12.19 14.53 8.35
C GLU A 66 12.04 13.06 8.83
N PRO A 67 10.89 12.39 8.64
CA PRO A 67 10.73 11.00 9.07
C PRO A 67 11.69 10.06 8.31
N GLU A 68 11.91 8.85 8.82
CA GLU A 68 12.69 7.85 8.09
C GLU A 68 11.91 7.26 6.91
N HIS A 69 10.58 7.26 7.01
CA HIS A 69 9.66 6.65 6.06
C HIS A 69 8.37 7.46 5.94
N ILE A 70 7.78 7.50 4.75
CA ILE A 70 6.53 8.20 4.45
C ILE A 70 5.67 7.29 3.59
N SER A 71 4.39 7.19 3.94
CA SER A 71 3.39 6.48 3.15
C SER A 71 2.38 7.49 2.62
N THR A 72 2.02 7.43 1.33
CA THR A 72 0.99 8.29 0.72
C THR A 72 -0.07 7.43 0.05
N TYR A 73 -1.30 7.50 0.56
CA TYR A 73 -2.43 6.72 0.06
C TYR A 73 -3.49 7.62 -0.59
N GLY A 74 -3.98 7.24 -1.75
CA GLY A 74 -5.20 7.85 -2.29
C GLY A 74 -6.39 7.42 -1.45
N LEU A 75 -7.32 8.33 -1.17
CA LEU A 75 -8.54 7.99 -0.45
C LEU A 75 -9.38 6.97 -1.25
N THR A 76 -9.58 5.78 -0.69
CA THR A 76 -10.44 4.75 -1.26
C THR A 76 -11.80 4.71 -0.55
N PHE A 77 -12.87 4.53 -1.33
CA PHE A 77 -14.23 4.40 -0.80
C PHE A 77 -14.61 2.92 -0.73
N GLU A 78 -14.42 2.30 0.43
CA GLU A 78 -14.70 0.87 0.61
C GLU A 78 -16.18 0.58 0.91
N ARG A 79 -16.75 -0.42 0.23
CA ARG A 79 -18.13 -0.84 0.43
C ARG A 79 -18.38 -1.22 1.90
N GLY A 80 -19.42 -0.63 2.47
CA GLY A 80 -19.81 -0.86 3.88
C GLY A 80 -19.26 0.17 4.86
N THR A 81 -18.46 1.13 4.40
CA THR A 81 -18.03 2.28 5.21
C THR A 81 -19.05 3.42 5.20
N THR A 82 -18.94 4.31 6.18
CA THR A 82 -19.70 5.58 6.22
C THR A 82 -19.43 6.41 4.97
N PHE A 83 -18.17 6.51 4.55
CA PHE A 83 -17.73 7.24 3.36
C PHE A 83 -18.40 6.74 2.08
N TRP A 84 -18.44 5.43 1.86
CA TRP A 84 -19.14 4.82 0.72
C TRP A 84 -20.62 5.20 0.70
N SER A 85 -21.25 5.16 1.88
CA SER A 85 -22.68 5.48 2.02
C SER A 85 -22.96 6.96 1.75
N ARG A 86 -22.09 7.87 2.21
CA ARG A 86 -22.18 9.32 1.96
C ARG A 86 -21.95 9.66 0.48
N LEU A 87 -20.95 9.02 -0.16
CA LEU A 87 -20.68 9.15 -1.59
C LEU A 87 -21.92 8.75 -2.42
N HIS A 88 -22.53 7.59 -2.11
CA HIS A 88 -23.72 7.13 -2.82
C HIS A 88 -24.97 8.00 -2.62
N ARG A 89 -25.04 8.74 -1.52
CA ARG A 89 -26.10 9.74 -1.29
C ARG A 89 -25.80 11.10 -1.89
N GLY A 90 -24.64 11.29 -2.52
CA GLY A 90 -24.20 12.57 -3.07
C GLY A 90 -23.76 13.59 -2.03
N GLU A 91 -23.51 13.17 -0.79
CA GLU A 91 -23.03 14.01 0.31
C GLU A 91 -21.51 14.23 0.28
N LEU A 92 -20.80 13.38 -0.46
CA LEU A 92 -19.38 13.49 -0.78
C LEU A 92 -19.20 13.32 -2.29
N SER A 93 -18.09 13.83 -2.80
CA SER A 93 -17.65 13.61 -4.17
C SER A 93 -16.19 13.15 -4.18
N THR A 94 -15.82 12.35 -5.17
CA THR A 94 -14.40 12.09 -5.44
C THR A 94 -13.76 13.33 -6.06
N VAL A 95 -12.44 13.44 -5.97
CA VAL A 95 -11.70 14.38 -6.82
C VAL A 95 -11.75 13.91 -8.29
N PRO A 96 -11.58 14.81 -9.27
CA PRO A 96 -11.40 14.41 -10.66
C PRO A 96 -10.16 13.51 -10.83
N GLU A 97 -10.23 12.51 -11.70
CA GLU A 97 -9.12 11.56 -11.97
C GLU A 97 -7.82 12.26 -12.36
N GLU A 98 -7.93 13.36 -13.12
CA GLU A 98 -6.79 14.19 -13.50
C GLU A 98 -6.08 14.78 -12.27
N LEU A 99 -6.85 15.29 -11.31
CA LEU A 99 -6.33 15.87 -10.08
C LEU A 99 -5.73 14.80 -9.15
N ASP A 100 -6.36 13.62 -9.06
CA ASP A 100 -5.82 12.46 -8.34
C ASP A 100 -4.42 12.10 -8.87
N ARG A 101 -4.29 12.00 -10.21
CA ARG A 101 -3.00 11.77 -10.88
C ARG A 101 -1.99 12.86 -10.54
N GLU A 102 -2.36 14.13 -10.65
CA GLU A 102 -1.47 15.25 -10.32
C GLU A 102 -0.97 15.19 -8.87
N MET A 103 -1.85 14.84 -7.93
CA MET A 103 -1.50 14.67 -6.52
C MET A 103 -0.51 13.51 -6.31
N TYR A 104 -0.76 12.35 -6.93
CA TYR A 104 0.15 11.21 -6.84
C TYR A 104 1.54 11.54 -7.41
N LEU A 105 1.59 12.21 -8.57
CA LEU A 105 2.83 12.64 -9.19
C LEU A 105 3.57 13.68 -8.35
N ALA A 106 2.86 14.64 -7.76
CA ALA A 106 3.44 15.63 -6.86
C ALA A 106 4.11 14.97 -5.64
N ALA A 107 3.50 13.92 -5.08
CA ALA A 107 4.11 13.14 -4.00
C ALA A 107 5.43 12.51 -4.43
N ILE A 108 5.47 11.86 -5.60
CA ILE A 108 6.71 11.27 -6.13
C ILE A 108 7.79 12.34 -6.32
N ASP A 109 7.45 13.44 -6.98
CA ASP A 109 8.41 14.49 -7.34
C ASP A 109 9.00 15.16 -6.08
N LEU A 110 8.16 15.55 -5.12
CA LEU A 110 8.59 16.20 -3.87
C LEU A 110 9.43 15.25 -3.00
N MET A 111 8.99 14.00 -2.82
CA MET A 111 9.70 13.03 -1.99
C MET A 111 11.06 12.65 -2.58
N THR A 112 11.12 12.43 -3.89
CA THR A 112 12.38 12.09 -4.58
C THR A 112 13.34 13.28 -4.61
N ALA A 113 12.86 14.52 -4.80
CA ALA A 113 13.65 15.73 -4.67
C ALA A 113 14.25 15.88 -3.25
N ALA A 114 13.50 15.48 -2.22
CA ALA A 114 13.95 15.40 -0.84
C ALA A 114 14.81 14.16 -0.52
N ARG A 115 15.24 13.40 -1.54
CA ARG A 115 16.12 12.22 -1.45
C ARG A 115 15.51 11.00 -0.75
N TYR A 116 14.18 10.90 -0.68
CA TYR A 116 13.53 9.65 -0.36
C TYR A 116 13.49 8.74 -1.59
N GLN A 117 13.64 7.43 -1.35
CA GLN A 117 13.53 6.39 -2.36
C GLN A 117 12.08 5.97 -2.48
N HIS A 118 11.46 6.21 -3.63
CA HIS A 118 10.20 5.56 -4.01
C HIS A 118 10.50 4.09 -4.32
N TYR A 119 10.20 3.19 -3.39
CA TYR A 119 10.61 1.79 -3.49
C TYR A 119 9.45 0.87 -3.89
N GLU A 120 8.22 1.29 -3.65
CA GLU A 120 6.98 0.65 -4.09
C GLU A 120 5.86 1.69 -4.24
N ILE A 121 4.69 1.31 -4.78
CA ILE A 121 3.61 2.21 -5.25
C ILE A 121 3.31 3.39 -4.32
N SER A 122 3.17 3.20 -3.02
CA SER A 122 2.65 4.21 -2.08
C SER A 122 3.69 4.75 -1.10
N ASN A 123 4.89 4.17 -1.03
CA ASN A 123 5.80 4.36 0.09
C ASN A 123 7.18 4.83 -0.34
N PHE A 124 7.72 5.67 0.53
CA PHE A 124 8.99 6.34 0.37
C PHE A 124 9.82 6.12 1.63
N GLY A 125 11.11 5.80 1.46
CA GLY A 125 12.03 5.64 2.58
C GLY A 125 13.32 6.40 2.34
N LYS A 126 13.93 6.95 3.40
CA LYS A 126 15.35 7.32 3.33
C LYS A 126 16.18 6.08 2.94
N PRO A 127 17.41 6.24 2.44
CA PRO A 127 18.28 5.09 2.16
C PRO A 127 18.32 4.11 3.34
N SER A 128 18.09 2.82 3.04
CA SER A 128 18.01 1.74 4.05
C SER A 128 16.82 1.83 5.03
N HIS A 129 15.79 2.61 4.72
CA HIS A 129 14.59 2.78 5.54
C HIS A 129 13.29 2.40 4.82
N SER A 130 13.35 1.51 3.83
CA SER A 130 12.14 0.86 3.31
C SER A 130 11.46 0.03 4.41
N SER A 131 10.12 -0.03 4.37
CA SER A 131 9.37 -0.83 5.34
C SER A 131 9.63 -2.32 5.12
N ARG A 132 10.37 -2.93 6.06
CA ARG A 132 10.60 -4.39 6.08
C ARG A 132 9.29 -5.19 6.08
N HIS A 133 8.23 -4.63 6.67
CA HIS A 133 6.92 -5.27 6.71
C HIS A 133 6.28 -5.29 5.31
N ASN A 134 6.29 -4.16 4.61
CA ASN A 134 5.70 -4.05 3.27
C ASN A 134 6.50 -4.91 2.27
N GLU A 135 7.83 -4.90 2.37
CA GLU A 135 8.70 -5.73 1.53
C GLU A 135 8.39 -7.23 1.64
N VAL A 136 8.05 -7.74 2.82
CA VAL A 136 7.65 -9.16 2.98
C VAL A 136 6.45 -9.50 2.11
N TYR A 137 5.45 -8.60 2.04
CA TYR A 137 4.28 -8.81 1.18
C TYR A 137 4.64 -8.71 -0.30
N TRP A 138 5.42 -7.69 -0.68
CA TRP A 138 5.78 -7.43 -2.07
C TRP A 138 6.77 -8.44 -2.65
N GLU A 139 7.59 -9.06 -1.79
CA GLU A 139 8.40 -10.20 -2.15
C GLU A 139 7.60 -11.50 -2.22
N GLY A 140 6.32 -11.53 -1.80
CA GLY A 140 5.52 -12.75 -1.73
C GLY A 140 6.05 -13.76 -0.69
N LYS A 141 6.68 -13.28 0.38
CA LYS A 141 7.21 -14.13 1.46
C LYS A 141 6.10 -14.51 2.44
N GLY A 142 6.28 -15.66 3.09
CA GLY A 142 5.38 -16.11 4.15
C GLY A 142 5.48 -15.26 5.40
N TYR A 143 4.36 -15.11 6.10
CA TYR A 143 4.26 -14.40 7.37
C TYR A 143 3.23 -15.07 8.29
N TYR A 144 3.58 -15.11 9.58
CA TYR A 144 2.65 -15.47 10.63
C TYR A 144 1.91 -14.23 11.13
N ALA A 145 0.69 -14.43 11.60
CA ALA A 145 -0.08 -13.41 12.29
C ALA A 145 -0.91 -14.03 13.42
N ALA A 146 -1.28 -13.17 14.37
CA ALA A 146 -2.05 -13.49 15.56
C ALA A 146 -3.01 -12.35 15.90
N GLY A 147 -4.07 -12.66 16.64
CA GLY A 147 -5.13 -11.72 16.99
C GLY A 147 -6.38 -11.81 16.10
N PRO A 148 -7.48 -11.15 16.51
CA PRO A 148 -8.74 -11.12 15.75
C PRO A 148 -8.52 -10.56 14.35
N GLY A 149 -9.10 -11.18 13.32
CA GLY A 149 -9.02 -10.73 11.93
C GLY A 149 -7.65 -10.85 11.27
N ALA A 150 -6.63 -11.33 11.99
CA ALA A 150 -5.28 -11.44 11.46
C ALA A 150 -5.21 -12.43 10.29
N ALA A 151 -4.67 -11.98 9.16
CA ALA A 151 -4.39 -12.81 7.99
C ALA A 151 -2.97 -13.40 8.09
N ARG A 152 -2.81 -14.64 7.64
CA ARG A 152 -1.56 -15.41 7.66
C ARG A 152 -1.34 -16.02 6.28
N TYR A 153 -0.08 -16.07 5.86
CA TYR A 153 0.33 -16.79 4.66
C TYR A 153 1.57 -17.64 4.95
N VAL A 154 1.43 -18.97 4.95
CA VAL A 154 2.54 -19.90 5.25
C VAL A 154 2.42 -21.10 4.33
N ASP A 155 3.52 -21.44 3.65
CA ASP A 155 3.64 -22.62 2.78
C ASP A 155 2.49 -22.77 1.75
N GLY A 156 2.04 -21.65 1.19
CA GLY A 156 0.95 -21.61 0.21
C GLY A 156 -0.46 -21.64 0.80
N VAL A 157 -0.59 -21.69 2.13
CA VAL A 157 -1.87 -21.59 2.83
C VAL A 157 -2.12 -20.15 3.26
N ARG A 158 -3.20 -19.55 2.75
CA ARG A 158 -3.75 -18.30 3.25
C ARG A 158 -4.84 -18.61 4.28
N SER A 159 -4.82 -17.95 5.42
CA SER A 159 -5.83 -18.14 6.46
C SER A 159 -6.08 -16.87 7.24
N THR A 160 -7.31 -16.69 7.71
CA THR A 160 -7.72 -15.49 8.45
C THR A 160 -8.39 -15.89 9.76
N ASN A 161 -7.94 -15.31 10.86
CA ASN A 161 -8.59 -15.46 12.15
C ASN A 161 -9.96 -14.78 12.13
N HIS A 162 -10.89 -15.28 12.95
CA HIS A 162 -12.20 -14.65 13.08
C HIS A 162 -12.09 -13.18 13.50
N ARG A 163 -12.77 -12.28 12.76
CA ARG A 163 -12.67 -10.82 12.96
C ARG A 163 -13.28 -10.35 14.29
N SER A 164 -14.38 -10.96 14.74
CA SER A 164 -14.95 -10.66 16.06
C SER A 164 -14.00 -11.07 17.18
N THR A 165 -13.56 -10.09 17.97
CA THR A 165 -12.74 -10.27 19.17
C THR A 165 -13.37 -11.25 20.14
N PHE A 166 -14.69 -11.19 20.34
CA PHE A 166 -15.42 -12.10 21.23
C PHE A 166 -15.31 -13.56 20.74
N THR A 167 -15.62 -13.83 19.48
CA THR A 167 -15.56 -15.19 18.92
C THR A 167 -14.14 -15.71 18.89
N TYR A 168 -13.17 -14.87 18.54
CA TYR A 168 -11.75 -15.19 18.57
C TYR A 168 -11.32 -15.66 19.96
N LEU A 169 -11.56 -14.84 20.99
CA LEU A 169 -11.20 -15.15 22.37
C LEU A 169 -11.89 -16.41 22.89
N LYS A 170 -13.21 -16.55 22.64
CA LYS A 170 -13.97 -17.73 23.05
C LYS A 170 -13.38 -19.03 22.49
N ARG A 171 -12.94 -19.03 21.22
CA ARG A 171 -12.32 -20.21 20.58
C ARG A 171 -10.96 -20.52 21.19
N ILE A 172 -10.09 -19.52 21.32
CA ILE A 172 -8.74 -19.68 21.87
C ILE A 172 -8.79 -20.18 23.33
N GLN A 173 -9.67 -19.62 24.16
CA GLN A 173 -9.78 -19.99 25.58
C GLN A 173 -10.18 -21.45 25.83
N VAL A 174 -10.89 -22.08 24.88
CA VAL A 174 -11.26 -23.50 24.97
C VAL A 174 -10.36 -24.40 24.10
N GLY A 175 -9.18 -23.91 23.68
CA GLY A 175 -8.22 -24.66 22.87
C GLY A 175 -8.66 -24.96 21.44
N LYS A 176 -9.65 -24.22 20.91
CA LYS A 176 -10.13 -24.38 19.53
C LYS A 176 -9.41 -23.43 18.57
N SER A 177 -9.34 -23.83 17.29
CA SER A 177 -8.78 -23.00 16.23
C SER A 177 -9.51 -21.65 16.09
N PRO A 178 -8.78 -20.53 15.98
CA PRO A 178 -9.37 -19.20 15.76
C PRO A 178 -9.76 -18.93 14.31
N LEU A 179 -9.45 -19.83 13.37
CA LEU A 179 -9.61 -19.61 11.93
C LEU A 179 -11.09 -19.44 11.52
N ALA A 180 -11.37 -18.40 10.75
CA ALA A 180 -12.66 -18.22 10.08
C ALA A 180 -12.59 -18.75 8.65
N GLU A 181 -11.52 -18.45 7.93
CA GLU A 181 -11.33 -18.79 6.53
C GLU A 181 -9.94 -19.38 6.33
N GLN A 182 -9.82 -20.32 5.40
CA GLN A 182 -8.57 -20.92 4.97
C GLN A 182 -8.67 -21.33 3.51
N GLU A 183 -7.61 -21.06 2.76
CA GLU A 183 -7.46 -21.36 1.35
C GLU A 183 -6.06 -21.93 1.11
N GLN A 184 -5.97 -23.01 0.33
CA GLN A 184 -4.70 -23.53 -0.18
C GLN A 184 -4.53 -23.03 -1.61
N LEU A 185 -3.52 -22.20 -1.83
CA LEU A 185 -3.16 -21.75 -3.17
C LEU A 185 -2.38 -22.86 -3.88
N ASN A 186 -2.73 -23.12 -5.14
CA ASN A 186 -1.97 -24.00 -6.00
C ASN A 186 -0.67 -23.32 -6.47
N PRO A 187 0.31 -24.06 -7.02
CA PRO A 187 1.60 -23.49 -7.42
C PRO A 187 1.51 -22.32 -8.40
N GLU A 188 0.59 -22.40 -9.38
CA GLU A 188 0.39 -21.33 -10.37
C GLU A 188 -0.19 -20.07 -9.72
N GLN A 189 -1.24 -20.20 -8.89
CA GLN A 189 -1.83 -19.08 -8.15
C GLN A 189 -0.79 -18.35 -7.30
N ARG A 190 0.08 -19.10 -6.61
CA ARG A 190 1.19 -18.52 -5.83
C ARG A 190 2.16 -17.76 -6.73
N ALA A 191 2.48 -18.31 -7.90
CA ALA A 191 3.38 -17.68 -8.85
C ALA A 191 2.78 -16.38 -9.43
N ARG A 192 1.49 -16.37 -9.76
CA ARG A 192 0.75 -15.19 -10.23
C ARG A 192 0.69 -14.10 -9.17
N GLU A 193 0.39 -14.44 -7.92
CA GLU A 193 0.44 -13.48 -6.81
C GLU A 193 1.84 -12.92 -6.60
N MET A 194 2.88 -13.76 -6.65
CA MET A 194 4.27 -13.29 -6.57
C MET A 194 4.63 -12.32 -7.71
N LEU A 195 4.12 -12.55 -8.92
CA LEU A 195 4.31 -11.65 -10.07
C LEU A 195 3.64 -10.29 -9.79
N VAL A 196 2.36 -10.30 -9.41
CA VAL A 196 1.60 -9.09 -9.12
C VAL A 196 2.21 -8.30 -7.96
N PHE A 197 2.53 -8.96 -6.84
CA PHE A 197 3.18 -8.33 -5.69
C PHE A 197 4.55 -7.77 -6.04
N GLY A 198 5.33 -8.51 -6.84
CA GLY A 198 6.64 -8.05 -7.29
C GLY A 198 6.55 -6.80 -8.17
N LEU A 199 5.54 -6.69 -9.03
CA LEU A 199 5.30 -5.51 -9.88
C LEU A 199 4.89 -4.27 -9.09
N ARG A 200 4.42 -4.40 -7.85
CA ARG A 200 4.15 -3.24 -6.96
C ARG A 200 5.44 -2.53 -6.52
N ARG A 201 6.60 -3.17 -6.63
CA ARG A 201 7.89 -2.55 -6.34
C ARG A 201 8.37 -1.76 -7.54
N ILE A 202 9.01 -0.61 -7.30
CA ILE A 202 9.59 0.21 -8.38
C ILE A 202 10.71 -0.55 -9.11
N ALA A 203 11.41 -1.43 -8.40
CA ALA A 203 12.38 -2.35 -8.99
C ALA A 203 11.74 -3.44 -9.89
N GLY A 204 10.44 -3.71 -9.73
CA GLY A 204 9.71 -4.73 -10.45
C GLY A 204 10.11 -6.17 -10.10
N VAL A 205 10.08 -7.02 -11.13
CA VAL A 205 10.31 -8.45 -11.06
C VAL A 205 11.57 -8.81 -11.83
N ASP A 206 12.57 -9.31 -11.11
CA ASP A 206 13.72 -9.98 -11.72
C ASP A 206 13.28 -11.36 -12.21
N ARG A 207 13.46 -11.62 -13.51
CA ARG A 207 12.97 -12.83 -14.18
C ARG A 207 13.65 -14.09 -13.68
N GLN A 208 14.94 -14.01 -13.35
CA GLN A 208 15.70 -15.17 -12.90
C GLN A 208 15.34 -15.54 -11.47
N ASP A 209 15.27 -14.55 -10.57
CA ASP A 209 14.81 -14.75 -9.19
C ASP A 209 13.37 -15.27 -9.16
N PHE A 210 12.48 -14.67 -9.96
CA PHE A 210 11.11 -15.10 -10.07
C PHE A 210 11.02 -16.57 -10.47
N SER A 211 11.67 -16.96 -11.56
CA SER A 211 11.66 -18.34 -12.05
C SER A 211 12.23 -19.34 -11.04
N LYS A 212 13.34 -18.99 -10.36
CA LYS A 212 13.93 -19.84 -9.32
C LYS A 212 13.00 -20.07 -8.13
N ARG A 213 12.21 -19.05 -7.74
CA ARG A 213 11.39 -19.09 -6.54
C ARG A 213 9.98 -19.63 -6.79
N SER A 214 9.41 -19.34 -7.95
CA SER A 214 8.05 -19.74 -8.31
C SER A 214 8.00 -21.08 -9.04
N GLY A 215 9.07 -21.42 -9.78
CA GLY A 215 9.07 -22.55 -10.73
C GLY A 215 8.44 -22.22 -12.09
N TYR A 216 8.04 -20.97 -12.32
CA TYR A 216 7.42 -20.49 -13.56
C TYR A 216 8.20 -19.30 -14.12
N THR A 217 8.28 -19.17 -15.44
CA THR A 217 8.69 -17.91 -16.07
C THR A 217 7.53 -16.91 -16.06
N VAL A 218 7.83 -15.63 -16.30
CA VAL A 218 6.77 -14.60 -16.43
C VAL A 218 5.91 -14.92 -17.66
N GLU A 219 6.52 -15.41 -18.73
CA GLU A 219 5.88 -15.80 -19.99
C GLU A 219 4.92 -16.97 -19.80
N ASP A 220 5.29 -17.98 -18.99
CA ASP A 220 4.42 -19.12 -18.70
C ASP A 220 3.06 -18.68 -18.12
N LEU A 221 3.04 -17.55 -17.39
CA LEU A 221 1.87 -17.06 -16.68
C LEU A 221 1.10 -15.99 -17.46
N SER A 222 1.80 -15.07 -18.14
CA SER A 222 1.23 -13.80 -18.57
C SER A 222 1.87 -13.21 -19.83
N GLU A 223 2.40 -14.02 -20.76
CA GLU A 223 3.07 -13.52 -21.98
C GLU A 223 2.23 -12.47 -22.74
N LYS A 224 0.94 -12.76 -22.96
CA LYS A 224 0.04 -11.89 -23.74
C LYS A 224 -0.25 -10.57 -23.02
N GLU A 225 -0.52 -10.64 -21.72
CA GLU A 225 -0.84 -9.50 -20.88
C GLU A 225 0.38 -8.59 -20.72
N ILE A 226 1.57 -9.16 -20.51
CA ILE A 226 2.83 -8.39 -20.46
C ILE A 226 3.08 -7.71 -21.80
N ALA A 227 2.95 -8.42 -22.93
CA ALA A 227 3.12 -7.82 -24.25
C ALA A 227 2.12 -6.68 -24.50
N HIS A 228 0.86 -6.87 -24.11
CA HIS A 228 -0.18 -5.84 -24.20
C HIS A 228 0.18 -4.60 -23.37
N PHE A 229 0.57 -4.77 -22.11
CA PHE A 229 0.93 -3.64 -21.25
C PHE A 229 2.22 -2.94 -21.69
N VAL A 230 3.20 -3.66 -22.25
CA VAL A 230 4.40 -3.05 -22.85
C VAL A 230 4.02 -2.23 -24.08
N GLN A 231 3.15 -2.75 -24.96
CA GLN A 231 2.68 -2.03 -26.15
C GLN A 231 1.98 -0.70 -25.79
N HIS A 232 1.27 -0.66 -24.67
CA HIS A 232 0.57 0.53 -24.17
C HIS A 232 1.46 1.40 -23.26
N GLY A 233 2.74 1.07 -23.10
CA GLY A 233 3.69 1.84 -22.30
C GLY A 233 3.45 1.78 -20.79
N LEU A 234 2.68 0.81 -20.30
CA LEU A 234 2.38 0.61 -18.86
C LEU A 234 3.45 -0.23 -18.17
N LEU A 235 4.12 -1.11 -18.91
CA LEU A 235 5.28 -1.88 -18.45
C LEU A 235 6.50 -1.60 -19.31
N THR A 236 7.68 -1.70 -18.69
CA THR A 236 8.93 -1.96 -19.41
C THR A 236 9.37 -3.39 -19.11
N ALA A 237 9.70 -4.15 -20.15
CA ALA A 237 10.22 -5.51 -20.05
C ALA A 237 11.50 -5.65 -20.88
N ASN A 238 12.53 -6.24 -20.28
CA ASN A 238 13.74 -6.69 -20.97
C ASN A 238 14.07 -8.13 -20.52
N ASP A 239 15.20 -8.68 -20.97
CA ASP A 239 15.59 -10.07 -20.67
C ASP A 239 15.79 -10.35 -19.16
N GLN A 240 16.03 -9.32 -18.35
CA GLN A 240 16.31 -9.45 -16.91
C GLN A 240 15.11 -9.07 -16.04
N ASN A 241 14.32 -8.07 -16.44
CA ASN A 241 13.37 -7.40 -15.54
C ASN A 241 12.06 -7.03 -16.25
N VAL A 242 10.96 -7.12 -15.51
CA VAL A 242 9.65 -6.54 -15.85
C VAL A 242 9.22 -5.60 -14.73
N ARG A 243 8.91 -4.33 -15.06
CA ARG A 243 8.47 -3.33 -14.07
C ARG A 243 7.46 -2.34 -14.65
N LEU A 244 6.69 -1.71 -13.77
CA LEU A 244 5.81 -0.60 -14.12
C LEU A 244 6.60 0.60 -14.64
N THR A 245 6.03 1.27 -15.64
CA THR A 245 6.39 2.64 -15.98
C THR A 245 5.68 3.60 -15.04
N GLN A 246 6.01 4.90 -15.13
CA GLN A 246 5.26 5.93 -14.44
C GLN A 246 3.77 5.93 -14.84
N ALA A 247 3.47 5.72 -16.13
CA ALA A 247 2.09 5.57 -16.59
C ALA A 247 1.43 4.30 -16.03
N GLY A 248 2.17 3.20 -15.93
CA GLY A 248 1.70 1.96 -15.31
C GLY A 248 1.35 2.10 -13.83
N LEU A 249 2.15 2.84 -13.05
CA LEU A 249 1.88 3.08 -11.62
C LEU A 249 0.49 3.68 -11.38
N LEU A 250 0.12 4.65 -12.21
CA LEU A 250 -1.14 5.40 -12.11
C LEU A 250 -2.39 4.55 -12.31
N VAL A 251 -2.28 3.46 -13.07
CA VAL A 251 -3.42 2.60 -13.43
C VAL A 251 -3.24 1.17 -12.92
N SER A 252 -2.25 0.95 -12.07
CA SER A 252 -1.76 -0.38 -11.70
C SER A 252 -2.83 -1.28 -11.10
N ASP A 253 -3.76 -0.72 -10.31
CA ASP A 253 -4.89 -1.46 -9.75
C ASP A 253 -5.83 -2.08 -10.79
N SER A 254 -5.95 -1.46 -11.96
CA SER A 254 -6.72 -2.04 -13.08
C SER A 254 -5.98 -3.19 -13.78
N MET A 255 -4.66 -3.29 -13.63
CA MET A 255 -3.83 -4.30 -14.29
C MET A 255 -3.83 -5.63 -13.54
N TRP A 256 -3.91 -5.62 -12.20
CA TRP A 256 -3.80 -6.82 -11.36
C TRP A 256 -4.76 -7.96 -11.72
N PRO A 257 -6.07 -7.71 -11.95
CA PRO A 257 -7.01 -8.78 -12.27
C PRO A 257 -6.69 -9.54 -13.56
N HIS A 258 -5.89 -8.97 -14.45
CA HIS A 258 -5.46 -9.64 -15.69
C HIS A 258 -4.25 -10.56 -15.49
N LEU A 259 -3.51 -10.39 -14.39
CA LEU A 259 -2.30 -11.16 -14.10
C LEU A 259 -2.51 -12.27 -13.05
N LEU A 260 -3.57 -12.16 -12.24
CA LEU A 260 -4.01 -13.15 -11.24
C LEU A 260 -4.81 -14.30 -11.87
#